data_AF-A0A9D2CX54-F1
#
_entry.id   AF-A0A9D2CX54-F1
#
_cell.length_a   1.000
_cell.length_b   1.000
_cell.length_c   1.000
_cell.angle_alpha   90.00
_cell.angle_beta   90.00
_cell.angle_gamma   90.00
#
_symmetry.space_group_name_H-M   'P 1'
#
loop_
_entity.id
_entity.type
_entity.pdbx_description
1 polymer ?
#
loop_
_entity_poly.entity_id
_entity_poly.type
_entity_poly.pdbx_seq_one_letter_code
_entity_poly.pdbx_strand_id
1 'polypeptide(L)'
;MNHTQVLSPKFNLSLGFLPGVVAMIAGFFIKPDIALYAGAGLGLLLCLLNPHRMLPLLLYGTTGMLLLTMWIPFFQSSDRLPLLIEGSIACPSLLLLLFGQKWANHLSHPSNEQRRKFIQSIEAAIVSARILVVLVLLHLVLLLIAHFFASDIPGLHTFLFETMPLGIFIATILLNQMGLCYFNKRLRRISFVPVVNTLGNVIGKKPLLATILRSDKKAIFPVVRIAITAYNMLYLLPRPQTCFC
;
A
#
# COMPACT_ATOMS: atom_id res chain seq x y z
N MET A 1 -19.92 -16.52 -10.25
CA MET A 1 -18.47 -16.84 -10.32
C MET A 1 -17.72 -15.78 -9.52
N ASN A 2 -17.37 -16.07 -8.26
CA ASN A 2 -16.72 -15.10 -7.37
C ASN A 2 -15.26 -14.89 -7.79
N HIS A 3 -14.96 -13.71 -8.33
CA HIS A 3 -13.60 -13.26 -8.58
C HIS A 3 -12.88 -13.09 -7.23
N THR A 4 -12.23 -14.16 -6.74
CA THR A 4 -11.37 -14.09 -5.56
C THR A 4 -10.13 -13.27 -5.89
N GLN A 5 -10.21 -11.96 -5.72
CA GLN A 5 -9.04 -11.08 -5.67
C GLN A 5 -8.15 -11.58 -4.54
N VAL A 6 -6.93 -12.01 -4.88
CA VAL A 6 -5.97 -12.59 -3.92
C VAL A 6 -5.46 -11.51 -2.96
N LEU A 7 -5.40 -10.25 -3.40
CA LEU A 7 -5.36 -9.07 -2.54
C LEU A 7 -6.69 -8.34 -2.60
N SER A 8 -7.40 -8.36 -1.48
CA SER A 8 -8.67 -7.65 -1.34
C SER A 8 -8.45 -6.13 -1.44
N PRO A 9 -9.38 -5.37 -2.04
CA PRO A 9 -9.43 -3.90 -2.00
C PRO A 9 -9.55 -3.36 -0.56
N LYS A 10 -9.68 -4.24 0.45
CA LYS A 10 -9.48 -3.92 1.86
C LYS A 10 -8.07 -3.40 2.18
N PHE A 11 -7.07 -3.62 1.31
CA PHE A 11 -5.74 -3.00 1.34
C PHE A 11 -5.71 -1.67 0.57
N ASN A 12 -6.74 -0.83 0.68
CA ASN A 12 -6.79 0.46 0.00
C ASN A 12 -5.87 1.47 0.69
N LEU A 13 -4.56 1.26 0.59
CA LEU A 13 -3.51 2.07 1.21
C LEU A 13 -3.60 3.57 0.91
N SER A 14 -4.29 3.91 -0.20
CA SER A 14 -4.69 5.27 -0.57
C SER A 14 -5.54 5.99 0.50
N LEU A 15 -6.28 5.26 1.34
CA LEU A 15 -7.04 5.84 2.45
C LEU A 15 -6.14 6.56 3.47
N GLY A 16 -4.89 6.11 3.61
CA GLY A 16 -3.91 6.76 4.49
C GLY A 16 -3.52 8.16 4.03
N PHE A 17 -3.78 8.55 2.78
CA PHE A 17 -3.51 9.90 2.28
C PHE A 17 -4.77 10.78 2.24
N LEU A 18 -5.94 10.19 2.45
CA LEU A 18 -7.23 10.90 2.35
C LEU A 18 -7.34 12.11 3.30
N PRO A 19 -6.88 12.05 4.56
CA PRO A 19 -6.90 13.21 5.45
C PRO A 19 -6.15 14.42 4.88
N GLY A 20 -5.00 14.17 4.25
CA GLY A 20 -4.21 15.20 3.59
C GLY A 20 -4.88 15.77 2.35
N VAL A 21 -5.36 14.89 1.47
CA VAL A 21 -6.07 15.30 0.24
C VAL A 21 -7.28 16.16 0.58
N VAL A 22 -8.06 15.78 1.60
CA VAL A 22 -9.23 16.54 2.03
C VAL A 22 -8.84 17.88 2.63
N ALA A 23 -7.77 17.95 3.44
CA ALA A 23 -7.24 19.23 3.93
C ALA A 23 -6.79 20.15 2.78
N MET A 24 -6.09 19.61 1.78
CA MET A 24 -5.67 20.39 0.61
C MET A 24 -6.86 20.90 -0.21
N ILE A 25 -7.84 20.04 -0.50
CA ILE A 25 -9.05 20.45 -1.24
C ILE A 25 -9.83 21.50 -0.45
N ALA A 26 -10.01 21.31 0.85
CA ALA A 26 -10.69 22.28 1.70
C ALA A 26 -9.94 23.63 1.75
N GLY A 27 -8.60 23.60 1.70
CA GLY A 27 -7.75 24.78 1.70
C GLY A 27 -7.92 25.70 0.47
N PHE A 28 -8.46 25.19 -0.64
CA PHE A 28 -8.81 26.03 -1.79
C PHE A 28 -10.07 26.88 -1.57
N PHE A 29 -10.97 26.46 -0.67
CA PHE A 29 -12.28 27.10 -0.50
C PHE A 29 -12.45 27.80 0.85
N ILE A 30 -11.68 27.40 1.86
CA ILE A 30 -11.85 27.83 3.24
C ILE A 30 -10.49 28.28 3.80
N LYS A 31 -10.51 29.08 4.88
CA LYS A 31 -9.32 29.46 5.63
C LYS A 31 -8.43 28.23 5.96
N PRO A 32 -7.10 28.37 5.84
CA PRO A 32 -6.12 27.31 6.12
C PRO A 32 -6.37 26.51 7.40
N ASP A 33 -6.69 27.18 8.50
CA ASP A 33 -6.91 26.55 9.81
C ASP A 33 -8.08 25.57 9.78
N ILE A 34 -9.20 26.02 9.19
CA ILE A 34 -10.44 25.25 9.10
C ILE A 34 -10.25 24.06 8.16
N ALA A 35 -9.49 24.24 7.08
CA ALA A 35 -9.15 23.18 6.16
C ALA A 35 -8.31 22.07 6.83
N LEU A 36 -7.34 22.47 7.66
CA LEU A 36 -6.55 21.53 8.45
C LEU A 36 -7.43 20.78 9.47
N TYR A 37 -8.37 21.49 10.12
CA TYR A 37 -9.38 20.89 11.02
C TYR A 37 -10.25 19.85 10.31
N ALA A 38 -10.72 20.15 9.10
CA ALA A 38 -11.52 19.23 8.32
C ALA A 38 -10.73 17.94 7.98
N GLY A 39 -9.48 18.06 7.53
CA GLY A 39 -8.65 16.91 7.20
C GLY A 39 -8.28 16.04 8.40
N ALA A 40 -7.84 16.64 9.50
CA ALA A 40 -7.51 15.87 10.71
C ALA A 40 -8.76 15.26 11.36
N GLY A 41 -9.89 15.97 11.34
CA GLY A 41 -11.18 15.46 11.80
C GLY A 41 -11.64 14.24 11.02
N LEU A 42 -11.56 14.28 9.68
CA LEU A 42 -11.83 13.11 8.83
C LEU A 42 -10.85 11.97 9.13
N GLY A 43 -9.57 12.29 9.32
CA GLY A 43 -8.54 11.34 9.73
C GLY A 43 -8.87 10.59 11.01
N LEU A 44 -9.20 11.32 12.08
CA LEU A 44 -9.62 10.73 13.35
C LEU A 44 -10.89 9.88 13.20
N LEU A 45 -11.87 10.36 12.43
CA LEU A 45 -13.10 9.60 12.18
C LEU A 45 -12.81 8.28 11.45
N LEU A 46 -11.94 8.29 10.44
CA LEU A 46 -11.54 7.06 9.72
C LEU A 46 -10.77 6.09 10.62
N CYS A 47 -9.94 6.61 11.53
CA CYS A 47 -9.26 5.85 12.56
C CYS A 47 -10.25 5.18 13.52
N LEU A 48 -11.25 5.91 14.01
CA LEU A 48 -12.27 5.41 14.93
C LEU A 48 -13.24 4.41 14.29
N LEU A 49 -13.57 4.57 13.01
CA LEU A 49 -14.45 3.66 12.28
C LEU A 49 -13.77 2.33 11.90
N ASN A 50 -12.43 2.28 11.89
CA ASN A 50 -11.69 1.12 11.42
C ASN A 50 -10.61 0.64 12.42
N PRO A 51 -10.91 0.46 13.72
CA PRO A 51 -9.90 0.13 14.74
C PRO A 51 -9.25 -1.24 14.53
N HIS A 52 -9.94 -2.15 13.82
CA HIS A 52 -9.51 -3.53 13.59
C HIS A 52 -9.11 -3.83 12.13
N ARG A 53 -9.12 -2.84 11.22
CA ARG A 53 -8.67 -3.09 9.84
C ARG A 53 -7.15 -3.03 9.73
N MET A 54 -6.59 -3.89 8.88
CA MET A 54 -5.16 -4.06 8.55
C MET A 54 -4.55 -2.87 7.79
N LEU A 55 -4.97 -1.66 8.12
CA LEU A 55 -4.60 -0.42 7.43
C LEU A 55 -4.16 0.75 8.32
N PRO A 56 -3.76 0.61 9.61
CA PRO A 56 -3.75 1.78 10.45
C PRO A 56 -2.43 2.54 10.41
N LEU A 57 -1.30 1.94 10.03
CA LEU A 57 0.00 2.57 10.31
C LEU A 57 0.22 3.85 9.49
N LEU A 58 -0.14 3.82 8.20
CA LEU A 58 -0.03 4.99 7.33
C LEU A 58 -1.10 6.04 7.67
N LEU A 59 -2.34 5.60 7.96
CA LEU A 59 -3.41 6.51 8.36
C LEU A 59 -3.09 7.18 9.71
N TYR A 60 -2.73 6.43 10.75
CA TYR A 60 -2.30 6.96 12.05
C TYR A 60 -1.10 7.89 11.92
N GLY A 61 -0.11 7.53 11.11
CA GLY A 61 1.06 8.36 10.86
C GLY A 61 0.70 9.70 10.24
N THR A 62 -0.08 9.71 9.17
CA THR A 62 -0.49 10.95 8.49
C THR A 62 -1.45 11.79 9.33
N THR A 63 -2.41 11.17 10.02
CA THR A 63 -3.33 11.89 10.92
C THR A 63 -2.60 12.48 12.12
N GLY A 64 -1.63 11.74 12.68
CA GLY A 64 -0.81 12.22 13.78
C GLY A 64 0.06 13.41 13.36
N MET A 65 0.59 13.39 12.14
CA MET A 65 1.36 14.52 11.60
C MET A 65 0.48 15.72 11.25
N LEU A 66 -0.72 15.51 10.71
CA LEU A 66 -1.70 16.58 10.50
C LEU A 66 -2.10 17.24 11.82
N LEU A 67 -2.34 16.44 12.86
CA LEU A 67 -2.58 16.97 14.20
C LEU A 67 -1.36 17.75 14.69
N LEU A 68 -0.14 17.22 14.56
CA LEU A 68 1.08 17.92 14.96
C LEU A 68 1.25 19.26 14.23
N THR A 69 0.93 19.32 12.94
CA THR A 69 0.95 20.59 12.18
C THR A 69 -0.08 21.60 12.66
N MET A 70 -1.19 21.17 13.31
CA MET A 70 -2.13 22.10 13.94
C MET A 70 -1.56 22.79 15.17
N TRP A 71 -0.68 22.12 15.91
CA TRP A 71 -0.15 22.67 17.16
C TRP A 71 0.89 23.78 16.93
N ILE A 72 1.30 24.01 15.68
CA ILE A 72 2.33 24.98 15.33
C ILE A 72 1.68 26.12 14.52
N PRO A 73 1.45 27.31 15.12
CA PRO A 73 0.74 28.43 14.48
C PRO A 73 1.38 28.93 13.17
N PHE A 74 2.69 28.72 13.00
CA PHE A 74 3.40 29.04 11.76
C PHE A 74 2.81 28.33 10.52
N PHE A 75 2.29 27.12 10.70
CA PHE A 75 1.71 26.33 9.61
C PHE A 75 0.28 26.76 9.27
N GLN A 76 -0.41 27.40 10.21
CA GLN A 76 -1.80 27.86 10.11
C GLN A 76 -1.92 29.14 9.27
N SER A 77 -0.97 30.06 9.39
CA SER A 77 -1.00 31.34 8.68
C SER A 77 -0.30 31.36 7.31
N SER A 78 0.16 30.20 6.83
CA SER A 78 0.98 30.13 5.63
C SER A 78 0.16 29.97 4.35
N ASP A 79 0.35 30.87 3.38
CA ASP A 79 -0.20 30.78 2.01
C ASP A 79 0.29 29.54 1.23
N ARG A 80 1.27 28.80 1.78
CA ARG A 80 1.87 27.59 1.21
C ARG A 80 1.38 26.30 1.88
N LEU A 81 0.15 26.30 2.40
CA LEU A 81 -0.44 25.17 3.11
C LEU A 81 -0.38 23.83 2.35
N PRO A 82 -0.65 23.76 1.03
CA PRO A 82 -0.55 22.48 0.31
C PRO A 82 0.84 21.86 0.33
N LEU A 83 1.89 22.67 0.18
CA LEU A 83 3.28 22.20 0.29
C LEU A 83 3.62 21.74 1.72
N LEU A 84 3.11 22.43 2.73
CA LEU A 84 3.34 22.06 4.12
C LEU A 84 2.67 20.72 4.48
N ILE A 85 1.46 20.49 3.96
CA ILE A 85 0.76 19.20 4.10
C ILE A 85 1.50 18.10 3.34
N GLU A 86 2.06 18.40 2.16
CA GLU A 86 2.91 17.46 1.44
C GLU A 86 4.11 17.02 2.27
N GLY A 87 4.86 17.98 2.83
CA GLY A 87 6.00 17.69 3.70
C GLY A 87 5.61 16.92 4.97
N SER A 88 4.50 17.29 5.61
CA SER A 88 4.06 16.64 6.85
C SER A 88 3.64 15.19 6.64
N ILE A 89 3.05 14.86 5.48
CA ILE A 89 2.66 13.49 5.12
C ILE A 89 3.83 12.69 4.54
N ALA A 90 4.80 13.36 3.92
CA ALA A 90 6.04 12.74 3.47
C ALA A 90 6.90 12.25 4.64
N CYS A 91 6.95 13.00 5.76
CA CYS A 91 7.73 12.65 6.95
C CYS A 91 7.42 11.23 7.52
N PRO A 92 6.17 10.86 7.87
CA PRO A 92 5.84 9.54 8.39
C PRO A 92 6.02 8.46 7.33
N SER A 93 5.83 8.80 6.05
CA SER A 93 6.08 7.89 4.93
C SER A 93 7.57 7.57 4.78
N LEU A 94 8.45 8.55 4.93
CA LEU A 94 9.90 8.38 4.91
C LEU A 94 10.38 7.59 6.13
N LEU A 95 9.86 7.90 7.31
CA LEU A 95 10.15 7.17 8.55
C LEU A 95 9.77 5.69 8.41
N LEU A 96 8.61 5.40 7.80
CA LEU A 96 8.19 4.05 7.50
C LEU A 96 9.15 3.33 6.53
N LEU A 97 9.69 4.02 5.53
CA LEU A 97 10.68 3.43 4.62
C LEU A 97 12.00 3.09 5.33
N LEU A 98 12.48 3.97 6.22
CA LEU A 98 13.76 3.78 6.92
C LEU A 98 13.68 2.73 8.02
N PHE A 99 12.58 2.72 8.79
CA PHE A 99 12.47 1.92 10.01
C PHE A 99 11.42 0.81 9.95
N GLY A 100 10.53 0.81 8.94
CA GLY A 100 9.39 -0.11 8.87
C GLY A 100 9.80 -1.58 8.90
N GLN A 101 10.90 -1.95 8.25
CA GLN A 101 11.41 -3.34 8.28
C GLN A 101 11.97 -3.73 9.65
N LYS A 102 12.65 -2.81 10.35
CA LYS A 102 13.16 -3.03 11.71
C LYS A 102 12.00 -3.19 12.70
N TRP A 103 10.97 -2.35 12.57
CA TRP A 103 9.76 -2.43 13.39
C TRP A 103 8.98 -3.72 13.15
N ALA A 104 8.85 -4.17 11.89
CA ALA A 104 8.22 -5.44 11.57
C ALA A 104 8.91 -6.61 12.30
N ASN A 105 10.24 -6.60 12.36
CA ASN A 105 11.02 -7.64 13.02
C ASN A 105 10.97 -7.53 14.55
N HIS A 106 10.94 -6.31 15.10
CA HIS A 106 11.05 -6.06 16.55
C HIS A 106 9.71 -6.09 17.31
N LEU A 107 8.58 -5.71 16.68
CA LEU A 107 7.24 -5.77 17.29
C LEU A 107 6.56 -7.15 17.14
N SER A 108 7.30 -8.17 16.72
CA SER A 108 6.78 -9.52 16.49
C SER A 108 6.67 -10.35 17.79
N HIS A 109 5.48 -10.40 18.41
CA HIS A 109 5.13 -11.29 19.55
C HIS A 109 3.95 -12.26 19.20
N PRO A 110 3.66 -13.34 19.98
CA PRO A 110 3.49 -14.70 19.45
C PRO A 110 2.05 -15.08 19.07
N SER A 111 1.61 -14.77 17.84
CA SER A 111 0.57 -15.59 17.17
C SER A 111 0.81 -15.62 15.66
N ASN A 112 0.85 -16.81 15.06
CA ASN A 112 1.34 -16.99 13.69
C ASN A 112 0.47 -16.29 12.62
N GLU A 113 -0.82 -16.08 12.88
CA GLU A 113 -1.74 -15.44 11.93
C GLU A 113 -1.74 -13.91 12.03
N GLN A 114 -1.80 -13.34 13.24
CA GLN A 114 -1.74 -11.88 13.42
C GLN A 114 -0.39 -11.33 12.97
N ARG A 115 0.71 -12.07 13.21
CA ARG A 115 2.04 -11.74 12.70
C ARG A 115 2.06 -11.62 11.18
N ARG A 116 1.51 -12.60 10.46
CA ARG A 116 1.49 -12.59 8.98
C ARG A 116 0.69 -11.40 8.45
N LYS A 117 -0.46 -11.11 9.06
CA LYS A 117 -1.31 -9.98 8.67
C LYS A 117 -0.63 -8.63 8.95
N PHE A 118 0.06 -8.49 10.08
CA PHE A 118 0.80 -7.27 10.43
C PHE A 118 1.99 -7.01 9.50
N ILE A 119 2.82 -8.02 9.24
CA ILE A 119 3.94 -7.92 8.31
C ILE A 119 3.43 -7.55 6.91
N GLN A 120 2.36 -8.20 6.45
CA GLN A 120 1.76 -7.89 5.15
C GLN A 120 1.24 -6.44 5.09
N SER A 121 0.67 -5.92 6.19
CA SER A 121 0.26 -4.52 6.28
C SER A 121 1.45 -3.56 6.19
N ILE A 122 2.57 -3.85 6.88
CA ILE A 122 3.78 -3.03 6.82
C ILE A 122 4.39 -3.08 5.41
N GLU A 123 4.51 -4.26 4.81
CA GLU A 123 5.06 -4.41 3.45
C GLU A 123 4.24 -3.62 2.43
N ALA A 124 2.91 -3.68 2.51
CA ALA A 124 2.05 -2.92 1.63
C ALA A 124 2.18 -1.41 1.85
N ALA A 125 2.30 -0.96 3.11
CA ALA A 125 2.51 0.44 3.47
C ALA A 125 3.86 0.98 3.00
N ILE A 126 4.92 0.18 3.09
CA ILE A 126 6.26 0.50 2.55
C ILE A 126 6.20 0.68 1.03
N VAL A 127 5.49 -0.19 0.30
CA VAL A 127 5.35 -0.07 -1.16
C VAL A 127 4.64 1.23 -1.54
N SER A 128 3.55 1.56 -0.85
CA SER A 128 2.81 2.82 -1.06
C SER A 128 3.65 4.05 -0.72
N ALA A 129 4.32 4.04 0.44
CA ALA A 129 5.19 5.13 0.88
C ALA A 129 6.34 5.40 -0.10
N ARG A 130 6.88 4.36 -0.73
CA ARG A 130 7.93 4.51 -1.75
C ARG A 130 7.48 5.33 -2.94
N ILE A 131 6.25 5.09 -3.42
CA ILE A 131 5.69 5.83 -4.55
C ILE A 131 5.53 7.31 -4.17
N LEU A 132 4.96 7.60 -2.99
CA LEU A 132 4.82 8.96 -2.50
C LEU A 132 6.17 9.67 -2.39
N VAL A 133 7.15 9.05 -1.71
CA VAL A 133 8.46 9.68 -1.47
C VAL A 133 9.20 9.96 -2.77
N VAL A 134 9.10 9.07 -3.77
CA VAL A 134 9.68 9.32 -5.10
C VAL A 134 9.03 10.54 -5.77
N LEU A 135 7.70 10.67 -5.72
CA LEU A 135 7.00 11.80 -6.32
C LEU A 135 7.26 13.12 -5.58
N VAL A 136 7.30 13.10 -4.25
CA VAL A 136 7.65 14.26 -3.42
C VAL A 136 9.10 14.67 -3.67
N LEU A 137 10.03 13.73 -3.80
CA LEU A 137 11.42 14.03 -4.13
C LEU A 137 11.54 14.63 -5.53
N LEU A 138 10.79 14.10 -6.51
CA LEU A 138 10.71 14.69 -7.85
C LEU A 138 10.18 16.13 -7.78
N HIS A 139 9.14 16.38 -6.99
CA HIS A 139 8.58 17.71 -6.80
C HIS A 139 9.56 18.67 -6.14
N LEU A 140 10.30 18.21 -5.12
CA LEU A 140 11.36 19.00 -4.49
C LEU A 140 12.46 19.40 -5.49
N VAL A 141 12.83 18.49 -6.40
CA VAL A 141 13.79 18.81 -7.48
C VAL A 141 13.20 19.84 -8.45
N LEU A 142 11.92 19.72 -8.81
CA LEU A 142 11.24 20.72 -9.66
C LEU A 142 11.17 22.09 -8.98
N LEU A 143 10.91 22.14 -7.68
CA LEU A 143 10.93 23.37 -6.88
C LEU A 143 12.34 23.99 -6.86
N LEU A 144 13.38 23.18 -6.71
CA LEU A 144 14.76 23.64 -6.75
C LEU A 144 15.11 24.23 -8.12
N ILE A 145 14.77 23.53 -9.21
CA ILE A 145 14.99 24.02 -10.57
C ILE A 145 14.23 25.33 -10.81
N ALA A 146 12.96 25.39 -10.41
CA ALA A 146 12.16 26.60 -10.57
C ALA A 146 12.73 27.79 -9.80
N HIS A 147 13.25 27.55 -8.59
CA HIS A 147 13.90 28.59 -7.78
C HIS A 147 15.18 29.13 -8.44
N PHE A 148 15.99 28.27 -9.06
CA PHE A 148 17.26 28.68 -9.69
C PHE A 148 17.12 29.22 -11.12
N PHE A 149 16.16 28.74 -11.90
CA PHE A 149 16.10 28.98 -13.35
C PHE A 149 14.83 29.65 -13.86
N ALA A 150 13.77 29.75 -13.05
CA ALA A 150 12.44 30.12 -13.54
C ALA A 150 11.76 31.22 -12.72
N SER A 151 12.56 32.15 -12.16
CA SER A 151 12.08 33.30 -11.38
C SER A 151 11.09 34.20 -12.14
N ASP A 152 11.15 34.19 -13.47
CA ASP A 152 10.41 35.15 -14.31
C ASP A 152 9.18 34.55 -15.02
N ILE A 153 8.84 33.27 -14.78
CA ILE A 153 7.66 32.64 -15.41
C ILE A 153 6.41 32.96 -14.59
N PRO A 154 5.46 33.76 -15.12
CA PRO A 154 4.26 34.14 -14.39
C PRO A 154 3.40 32.90 -14.10
N GLY A 155 2.99 32.74 -12.85
CA GLY A 155 2.11 31.65 -12.40
C GLY A 155 2.79 30.29 -12.17
N LEU A 156 4.07 30.12 -12.55
CA LEU A 156 4.79 28.86 -12.29
C LEU A 156 4.92 28.58 -10.80
N HIS A 157 5.26 29.60 -10.00
CA HIS A 157 5.38 29.46 -8.56
C HIS A 157 4.04 29.08 -7.91
N THR A 158 2.95 29.75 -8.27
CA THR A 158 1.60 29.42 -7.77
C THR A 158 1.22 27.97 -8.12
N PHE A 159 1.50 27.54 -9.35
CA PHE A 159 1.22 26.18 -9.78
C PHE A 159 2.04 25.13 -9.00
N LEU A 160 3.35 25.36 -8.81
CA LEU A 160 4.23 24.46 -8.06
C LEU A 160 3.90 24.43 -6.56
N PHE A 161 3.51 25.55 -5.95
CA PHE A 161 3.27 25.61 -4.51
C PHE A 161 1.85 25.20 -4.10
N GLU A 162 0.84 25.42 -4.94
CA GLU A 162 -0.57 25.19 -4.59
C GLU A 162 -1.17 23.97 -5.30
N THR A 163 -0.90 23.79 -6.59
CA THR A 163 -1.59 22.78 -7.42
C THR A 163 -0.84 21.45 -7.49
N MET A 164 0.49 21.50 -7.68
CA MET A 164 1.36 20.33 -7.75
C MET A 164 1.26 19.40 -6.53
N PRO A 165 1.24 19.89 -5.27
CA PRO A 165 1.08 19.05 -4.09
C PRO A 165 -0.14 18.15 -4.15
N LEU A 166 -1.31 18.70 -4.47
CA LEU A 166 -2.53 17.92 -4.62
C LEU A 166 -2.39 16.90 -5.77
N GLY A 167 -1.78 17.30 -6.88
CA GLY A 167 -1.48 16.43 -8.02
C GLY A 167 -0.62 15.21 -7.63
N ILE A 168 0.38 15.39 -6.77
CA ILE A 168 1.25 14.31 -6.29
C ILE A 168 0.47 13.28 -5.49
N PHE A 169 -0.45 13.71 -4.62
CA PHE A 169 -1.28 12.78 -3.86
C PHE A 169 -2.27 12.03 -4.75
N ILE A 170 -2.91 12.71 -5.70
CA ILE A 170 -3.79 12.07 -6.68
C ILE A 170 -2.99 11.05 -7.51
N ALA A 171 -1.83 11.42 -8.02
CA ALA A 171 -0.94 10.53 -8.76
C ALA A 171 -0.50 9.32 -7.92
N THR A 172 -0.14 9.54 -6.66
CA THR A 172 0.22 8.48 -5.71
C THR A 172 -0.93 7.49 -5.53
N ILE A 173 -2.17 7.98 -5.33
CA ILE A 173 -3.36 7.14 -5.21
C ILE A 173 -3.58 6.34 -6.49
N LEU A 174 -3.55 6.97 -7.66
CA LEU A 174 -3.74 6.29 -8.94
C LEU A 174 -2.69 5.22 -9.20
N LEU A 175 -1.40 5.52 -9.01
CA LEU A 175 -0.31 4.57 -9.20
C LEU A 175 -0.41 3.39 -8.21
N ASN A 176 -0.82 3.64 -6.97
CA ASN A 176 -1.08 2.58 -6.01
C ASN A 176 -2.23 1.66 -6.46
N GLN A 177 -3.34 2.22 -6.95
CA GLN A 177 -4.46 1.42 -7.46
C GLN A 177 -4.06 0.63 -8.73
N MET A 178 -3.29 1.26 -9.63
CA MET A 178 -2.73 0.60 -10.81
C MET A 178 -1.79 -0.55 -10.42
N GLY A 179 -0.92 -0.34 -9.43
CA GLY A 179 -0.02 -1.36 -8.90
C GLY A 179 -0.77 -2.57 -8.33
N LEU A 180 -1.82 -2.32 -7.53
CA LEU A 180 -2.69 -3.36 -7.00
C LEU A 180 -3.42 -4.12 -8.12
N CYS A 181 -3.94 -3.42 -9.12
CA CYS A 181 -4.62 -4.02 -10.27
C CYS A 181 -3.67 -4.87 -11.11
N TYR A 182 -2.47 -4.35 -11.42
CA TYR A 182 -1.43 -5.07 -12.14
C TYR A 182 -0.99 -6.33 -11.39
N PHE A 183 -0.76 -6.22 -10.08
CA PHE A 183 -0.36 -7.35 -9.25
C PHE A 183 -1.46 -8.41 -9.19
N ASN A 184 -2.72 -8.02 -9.02
CA ASN A 184 -3.86 -8.94 -9.06
C ASN A 184 -4.01 -9.62 -10.43
N LYS A 185 -3.84 -8.89 -11.54
CA LYS A 185 -3.88 -9.45 -12.91
C LYS A 185 -2.73 -10.42 -13.15
N ARG A 186 -1.54 -10.15 -12.61
CA ARG A 186 -0.36 -11.03 -12.69
C ARG A 186 -0.57 -12.28 -11.84
N LEU A 187 -1.04 -12.13 -10.61
CA LEU A 187 -1.32 -13.24 -9.70
C LEU A 187 -2.41 -14.18 -10.18
N ARG A 188 -3.43 -13.68 -10.90
CA ARG A 188 -4.50 -14.53 -11.48
C ARG A 188 -3.96 -15.59 -12.46
N ARG A 189 -2.79 -15.35 -13.08
CA ARG A 189 -2.16 -16.30 -14.00
C ARG A 189 -1.29 -17.34 -13.27
N ILE A 190 -1.09 -17.18 -11.97
CA ILE A 190 -0.27 -18.08 -11.17
C ILE A 190 -1.19 -19.06 -10.45
N SER A 191 -1.07 -20.34 -10.77
CA SER A 191 -1.74 -21.40 -10.02
C SER A 191 -1.12 -21.50 -8.62
N PHE A 192 -1.93 -21.48 -7.57
CA PHE A 192 -1.45 -21.64 -6.20
C PHE A 192 -1.73 -23.05 -5.71
N VAL A 193 -0.73 -23.70 -5.10
CA VAL A 193 -0.87 -25.00 -4.45
C VAL A 193 -0.93 -24.78 -2.94
N PRO A 194 -1.90 -25.41 -2.23
CA PRO A 194 -1.90 -25.38 -0.77
C PRO A 194 -0.69 -26.12 -0.21
N VAL A 195 -0.11 -25.59 0.87
CA VAL A 195 0.92 -26.25 1.67
C VAL A 195 0.24 -26.83 2.90
N VAL A 196 0.43 -28.12 3.13
CA VAL A 196 -0.19 -28.86 4.25
C VAL A 196 0.87 -29.27 5.28
N ASN A 197 0.43 -29.51 6.53
CA ASN A 197 1.27 -30.18 7.54
C ASN A 197 1.21 -31.70 7.34
N THR A 198 1.94 -32.44 8.17
CA THR A 198 1.92 -33.91 8.21
C THR A 198 0.55 -34.50 8.56
N LEU A 199 -0.35 -33.70 9.15
CA LEU A 199 -1.73 -34.08 9.49
C LEU A 199 -2.75 -33.73 8.38
N GLY A 200 -2.31 -33.13 7.27
CA GLY A 200 -3.19 -32.71 6.17
C GLY A 200 -3.87 -31.34 6.34
N ASN A 201 -3.61 -30.62 7.43
CA ASN A 201 -4.16 -29.27 7.64
C ASN A 201 -3.43 -28.23 6.79
N VAL A 202 -4.18 -27.31 6.18
CA VAL A 202 -3.65 -26.26 5.29
C VAL A 202 -2.95 -25.17 6.11
N ILE A 203 -1.64 -25.00 5.93
CA ILE A 203 -0.80 -24.00 6.62
C ILE A 203 -0.61 -22.74 5.75
N GLY A 204 -0.78 -22.85 4.43
CA GLY A 204 -0.58 -21.74 3.50
C GLY A 204 -0.79 -22.08 2.03
N LYS A 205 -0.43 -21.15 1.15
CA LYS A 205 -0.47 -21.31 -0.31
C LYS A 205 0.85 -20.85 -0.90
N LYS A 206 1.40 -21.60 -1.87
CA LYS A 206 2.61 -21.22 -2.61
C LYS A 206 2.32 -21.23 -4.12
N PRO A 207 2.99 -20.37 -4.90
CA PRO A 207 2.83 -20.36 -6.35
C PRO A 207 3.45 -21.64 -6.94
N LEU A 208 2.70 -22.34 -7.78
CA LEU A 208 3.05 -23.64 -8.38
C LEU A 208 4.43 -23.62 -9.05
N LEU A 209 4.75 -22.54 -9.78
CA LEU A 209 6.03 -22.41 -10.48
C LEU A 209 7.23 -22.31 -9.51
N ALA A 210 7.06 -21.66 -8.35
CA ALA A 210 8.13 -21.61 -7.35
C ALA A 210 8.31 -22.97 -6.66
N THR A 211 7.24 -23.76 -6.54
CA THR A 211 7.29 -25.13 -6.03
C THR A 211 8.09 -26.06 -6.95
N ILE A 212 7.88 -25.93 -8.26
CA ILE A 212 8.53 -26.76 -9.28
C ILE A 212 10.02 -26.39 -9.44
N LEU A 213 10.32 -25.09 -9.48
CA LEU A 213 11.70 -24.61 -9.72
C LEU A 213 12.56 -24.59 -8.45
N ARG A 214 11.95 -24.41 -7.27
CA ARG A 214 12.64 -24.36 -5.99
C ARG A 214 12.11 -25.50 -5.14
N SER A 215 12.81 -26.63 -5.19
CA SER A 215 12.55 -27.80 -4.35
C SER A 215 12.77 -27.43 -2.88
N ASP A 216 11.78 -26.77 -2.28
CA ASP A 216 11.76 -26.37 -0.88
C ASP A 216 11.50 -27.63 -0.05
N LYS A 217 12.59 -28.31 0.36
CA LYS A 217 12.59 -29.65 0.99
C LYS A 217 11.69 -29.79 2.23
N LYS A 218 11.17 -28.69 2.78
CA LYS A 218 10.33 -28.68 3.99
C LYS A 218 8.82 -28.56 3.72
N ALA A 219 8.40 -28.25 2.50
CA ALA A 219 6.98 -28.01 2.20
C ALA A 219 6.30 -29.28 1.65
N ILE A 220 5.19 -29.70 2.28
CA ILE A 220 4.36 -30.83 1.83
C ILE A 220 3.19 -30.27 1.02
N PHE A 221 2.95 -30.87 -0.15
CA PHE A 221 1.86 -30.50 -1.05
C PHE A 221 0.88 -31.67 -1.20
N PRO A 222 -0.43 -31.45 -1.08
CA PRO A 222 -1.41 -32.50 -1.29
C PRO A 222 -1.49 -32.82 -2.79
N VAL A 223 -1.38 -34.10 -3.12
CA VAL A 223 -1.53 -34.60 -4.49
C VAL A 223 -2.81 -35.42 -4.56
N VAL A 224 -3.72 -35.01 -5.45
CA VAL A 224 -4.94 -35.78 -5.74
C VAL A 224 -4.64 -36.67 -6.94
N ARG A 225 -4.82 -37.98 -6.78
CA ARG A 225 -4.76 -38.95 -7.88
C ARG A 225 -6.18 -39.44 -8.15
N ILE A 226 -6.61 -39.34 -9.40
CA ILE A 226 -7.94 -39.76 -9.84
C ILE A 226 -7.75 -41.03 -10.68
N ALA A 227 -8.39 -42.12 -10.26
CA ALA A 227 -8.48 -43.35 -11.04
C ALA A 227 -9.88 -43.45 -11.62
N ILE A 228 -9.99 -43.62 -12.94
CA ILE A 228 -11.27 -43.74 -13.63
C ILE A 228 -11.40 -45.18 -14.12
N THR A 229 -12.45 -45.85 -13.67
CA THR A 229 -12.81 -47.21 -14.09
C THR A 229 -14.14 -47.18 -14.83
N ALA A 230 -14.18 -47.77 -16.03
CA ALA A 230 -15.42 -48.01 -16.75
C ALA A 230 -15.34 -49.36 -17.48
N TYR A 231 -16.43 -50.13 -17.47
CA TYR A 231 -16.50 -51.45 -18.11
C TYR A 231 -15.37 -52.40 -17.67
N ASN A 232 -15.04 -52.44 -16.37
CA ASN A 232 -13.93 -53.24 -15.84
C ASN A 232 -12.53 -52.88 -16.39
N MET A 233 -12.40 -51.74 -17.08
CA MET A 233 -11.12 -51.22 -17.58
C MET A 233 -10.70 -49.98 -16.80
N LEU A 234 -9.40 -49.89 -16.52
CA LEU A 234 -8.77 -48.71 -15.91
C LEU A 234 -8.26 -47.77 -17.01
N TYR A 235 -8.71 -46.52 -16.98
CA TYR A 235 -8.23 -45.51 -17.92
C TYR A 235 -6.86 -44.99 -17.50
N LEU A 236 -5.87 -45.21 -18.36
CA LEU A 236 -4.51 -44.68 -18.22
C LEU A 236 -4.33 -43.51 -19.18
N LEU A 237 -3.91 -42.35 -18.67
CA LEU A 237 -3.57 -41.19 -19.49
C LEU A 237 -2.04 -41.13 -19.66
N PRO A 238 -1.50 -41.26 -20.88
CA PRO A 238 -0.08 -41.08 -21.11
C PRO A 238 0.32 -39.63 -20.82
N ARG A 239 1.43 -39.45 -20.09
CA ARG A 239 1.86 -38.12 -19.66
C ARG A 239 2.50 -37.36 -20.83
N PRO A 240 2.09 -36.12 -21.14
CA PRO A 240 2.75 -35.32 -22.15
C PRO A 240 4.15 -34.90 -21.70
N GLN A 241 5.10 -34.84 -22.64
CA GLN A 241 6.52 -34.52 -22.38
C GLN A 241 6.75 -33.13 -21.77
N THR A 242 5.75 -32.25 -21.83
CA THR A 242 5.78 -30.88 -21.28
C THR A 242 5.38 -30.81 -19.80
N CYS A 243 5.00 -31.92 -19.18
CA CYS A 243 4.50 -31.94 -17.81
C CYS A 243 5.60 -32.28 -16.79
N PHE A 244 6.05 -31.30 -16.01
CA PHE A 244 7.08 -31.48 -14.99
C PHE A 244 6.55 -32.21 -13.73
N CYS A 245 7.40 -33.01 -13.08
CA CYS A 245 7.15 -33.66 -11.78
C CYS A 245 7.24 -32.67 -10.64
#